data_AF-A0A956PC73-F1
#
_entry.id   AF-A0A956PC73-F1
#
_cell.length_a   1.000
_cell.length_b   1.000
_cell.length_c   1.000
_cell.angle_alpha   90.00
_cell.angle_beta   90.00
_cell.angle_gamma   90.00
#
_symmetry.space_group_name_H-M   'P 1'
#
loop_
_entity.id
_entity.type
_entity.pdbx_description
1 polymer ?
#
loop_
_entity_poly.entity_id
_entity_poly.type
_entity_poly.pdbx_seq_one_letter_code
_entity_poly.pdbx_strand_id
1 'polypeptide(L)'
;MTRTRSIFRGSFLLAAALGTTACPLIFSVQPPEGEAGATATIAGTCLGTEQQSARVLYDGAEVQVESWSNFEIQVTLPDPKPEGLYSVQVVDVPGLQIPFSNFASHRIVAPAAPFQATFNALDTSLGRSVLQTADGGYVAAGFTELDIGANTREMYLVKTDRAGALQWSATYGSPAANDDAFEVAETADGGYFLAGNQGAFAQPTSIFLVKTDGAGAEQWSHTLDGAPQDARAFAGRPTADGGFIVAG
;
A
#
# COMPACT_ATOMS: atom_id res chain seq x y z
N MET A 1 21.18 -72.61 -19.67
CA MET A 1 21.73 -72.19 -20.98
C MET A 1 20.81 -72.75 -22.05
N THR A 2 20.06 -72.04 -22.88
CA THR A 2 20.01 -70.62 -23.27
C THR A 2 18.60 -70.45 -23.85
N ARG A 3 17.80 -69.47 -23.41
CA ARG A 3 16.52 -69.14 -24.07
C ARG A 3 16.53 -67.69 -24.53
N THR A 4 16.28 -67.57 -25.83
CA THR A 4 16.40 -66.42 -26.72
C THR A 4 15.38 -65.33 -26.39
N ARG A 5 15.84 -64.08 -26.31
CA ARG A 5 14.99 -62.89 -26.21
C ARG A 5 14.32 -62.62 -27.55
N SER A 6 12.99 -62.55 -27.56
CA SER A 6 12.18 -62.01 -28.65
C SER A 6 11.81 -60.57 -28.31
N ILE A 7 12.30 -59.62 -29.10
CA ILE A 7 11.99 -58.19 -29.00
C ILE A 7 10.77 -57.92 -29.88
N PHE A 8 9.63 -57.57 -29.26
CA PHE A 8 8.50 -56.96 -29.98
C PHE A 8 8.87 -55.50 -30.29
N ARG A 9 9.03 -55.16 -31.57
CA ARG A 9 9.04 -53.77 -32.04
C ARG A 9 7.59 -53.31 -32.19
N GLY A 10 7.04 -52.71 -31.15
CA GLY A 10 5.82 -51.91 -31.25
C GLY A 10 6.17 -50.57 -31.89
N SER A 11 5.70 -50.36 -33.12
CA SER A 11 5.73 -49.05 -33.77
C SER A 11 4.79 -48.11 -33.01
N PHE A 12 5.34 -47.26 -32.16
CA PHE A 12 4.62 -46.10 -31.63
C PHE A 12 4.59 -45.03 -32.72
N LEU A 13 3.47 -44.95 -33.42
CA LEU A 13 3.09 -43.73 -34.14
C LEU A 13 2.86 -42.66 -33.07
N LEU A 14 3.83 -41.76 -32.91
CA LEU A 14 3.70 -40.55 -32.12
C LEU A 14 2.77 -39.60 -32.89
N ALA A 15 1.47 -39.70 -32.63
CA ALA A 15 0.53 -38.65 -33.02
C ALA A 15 0.86 -37.41 -32.17
N ALA A 16 1.43 -36.39 -32.80
CA ALA A 16 1.53 -35.07 -32.20
C ALA A 16 0.10 -34.52 -32.02
N ALA A 17 -0.44 -34.66 -30.81
CA ALA A 17 -1.62 -33.93 -30.42
C ALA A 17 -1.25 -32.44 -30.39
N LEU A 18 -1.73 -31.68 -31.38
CA LEU A 18 -1.71 -30.22 -31.33
C LEU A 18 -2.52 -29.83 -30.09
N GLY A 19 -1.83 -29.35 -29.05
CA GLY A 19 -2.43 -28.96 -27.79
C GLY A 19 -3.45 -27.86 -28.04
N THR A 20 -4.73 -28.17 -27.90
CA THR A 20 -5.78 -27.17 -27.82
C THR A 20 -5.57 -26.43 -26.50
N THR A 21 -5.13 -25.18 -26.53
CA THR A 21 -5.15 -24.31 -25.35
C THR A 21 -6.58 -24.29 -24.80
N ALA A 22 -6.76 -24.83 -23.60
CA ALA A 22 -8.05 -24.85 -22.92
C ALA A 22 -8.47 -23.41 -22.63
N CYS A 23 -9.59 -22.98 -23.20
CA CYS A 23 -10.18 -21.66 -23.00
C CYS A 23 -11.53 -21.85 -22.29
N PRO A 24 -11.84 -21.06 -21.24
CA PRO A 24 -11.02 -19.98 -20.67
C PRO A 24 -9.93 -20.56 -19.74
N LEU A 25 -8.85 -19.83 -19.54
CA LEU A 25 -7.81 -20.16 -18.55
C LEU A 25 -7.55 -18.96 -17.65
N ILE A 26 -7.64 -19.15 -16.34
CA ILE A 26 -7.18 -18.22 -15.31
C ILE A 26 -5.81 -18.73 -14.89
N PHE A 27 -4.80 -17.88 -14.92
CA PHE A 27 -3.45 -18.27 -14.49
C PHE A 27 -2.96 -17.46 -13.29
N SER A 28 -3.61 -16.36 -12.93
CA SER A 28 -3.28 -15.63 -11.70
C SER A 28 -4.44 -14.82 -11.16
N VAL A 29 -4.45 -14.67 -9.83
CA VAL A 29 -5.22 -13.64 -9.11
C VAL A 29 -4.19 -12.78 -8.37
N GLN A 30 -4.27 -11.46 -8.52
CA GLN A 30 -3.35 -10.49 -7.91
C GLN A 30 -4.09 -9.38 -7.16
N PRO A 31 -3.65 -8.99 -5.96
CA PRO A 31 -2.63 -9.66 -5.15
C PRO A 31 -3.00 -11.13 -4.83
N PRO A 32 -2.06 -12.00 -4.42
CA PRO A 32 -2.35 -13.41 -4.10
C PRO A 32 -3.19 -13.59 -2.83
N GLU A 33 -3.32 -12.53 -2.04
CA GLU A 33 -4.24 -12.41 -0.92
C GLU A 33 -4.82 -10.99 -0.84
N GLY A 34 -6.05 -10.85 -0.35
CA GLY A 34 -6.69 -9.55 -0.18
C GLY A 34 -7.75 -9.53 0.91
N GLU A 35 -7.99 -8.35 1.48
CA GLU A 35 -9.05 -8.10 2.46
C GLU A 35 -10.42 -8.04 1.77
N ALA A 36 -11.48 -8.42 2.47
CA ALA A 36 -12.84 -8.23 1.96
C ALA A 36 -13.11 -6.77 1.56
N GLY A 37 -13.76 -6.59 0.41
CA GLY A 37 -13.99 -5.27 -0.18
C GLY A 37 -12.80 -4.70 -0.96
N ALA A 38 -11.61 -5.30 -0.90
CA ALA A 38 -10.50 -4.90 -1.75
C ALA A 38 -10.71 -5.36 -3.21
N THR A 39 -10.04 -4.72 -4.15
CA THR A 39 -10.04 -5.14 -5.56
C THR A 39 -8.98 -6.21 -5.79
N ALA A 40 -9.34 -7.27 -6.51
CA ALA A 40 -8.42 -8.27 -7.03
C ALA A 40 -8.52 -8.36 -8.55
N THR A 41 -7.37 -8.59 -9.18
CA THR A 41 -7.19 -8.71 -10.63
C THR A 41 -7.02 -10.18 -11.00
N ILE A 42 -7.96 -10.72 -11.76
CA ILE A 42 -7.93 -12.07 -12.31
C ILE A 42 -7.38 -12.00 -13.73
N ALA A 43 -6.18 -12.54 -13.95
CA ALA A 43 -5.57 -12.60 -15.28
C ALA A 43 -5.78 -13.98 -15.91
N GLY A 44 -6.06 -13.96 -17.21
CA GLY A 44 -6.38 -15.15 -17.96
C GLY A 44 -6.33 -14.98 -19.47
N THR A 45 -6.88 -15.96 -20.18
CA THR A 45 -7.07 -15.93 -21.63
C THR A 45 -8.45 -16.44 -21.99
N CYS A 46 -8.99 -15.92 -23.11
CA CYS A 46 -10.32 -16.25 -23.60
C CYS A 46 -11.45 -15.98 -22.57
N LEU A 47 -11.31 -14.94 -21.75
CA LEU A 47 -12.30 -14.56 -20.75
C LEU A 47 -13.52 -13.86 -21.37
N GLY A 48 -13.44 -13.51 -22.66
CA GLY A 48 -14.46 -12.72 -23.36
C GLY A 48 -14.13 -11.23 -23.33
N THR A 49 -14.39 -10.50 -24.41
CA THR A 49 -14.05 -9.07 -24.53
C THR A 49 -14.95 -8.17 -23.67
N GLU A 50 -16.09 -8.68 -23.22
CA GLU A 50 -17.07 -8.02 -22.36
C GLU A 50 -17.68 -9.07 -21.41
N GLN A 51 -18.20 -8.64 -20.25
CA GLN A 51 -18.78 -9.54 -19.25
C GLN A 51 -20.03 -10.27 -19.75
N GLN A 52 -21.00 -9.56 -20.34
CA GLN A 52 -22.27 -10.14 -20.79
C GLN A 52 -22.95 -11.02 -19.70
N SER A 53 -23.21 -12.30 -19.97
CA SER A 53 -23.75 -13.25 -18.98
C SER A 53 -22.69 -13.91 -18.11
N ALA A 54 -21.41 -13.61 -18.32
CA ALA A 54 -20.32 -14.21 -17.57
C ALA A 54 -20.28 -13.69 -16.13
N ARG A 55 -19.88 -14.57 -15.22
CA ARG A 55 -19.84 -14.30 -13.78
C ARG A 55 -18.54 -14.77 -13.18
N VAL A 56 -18.10 -14.10 -12.12
CA VAL A 56 -16.99 -14.57 -11.28
C VAL A 56 -17.55 -15.11 -9.98
N LEU A 57 -17.14 -16.33 -9.62
CA LEU A 57 -17.55 -16.98 -8.39
C LEU A 57 -16.35 -17.21 -7.47
N TYR A 58 -16.54 -16.97 -6.18
CA TYR A 58 -15.65 -17.37 -5.08
C TYR A 58 -16.38 -18.42 -4.24
N ASP A 59 -15.88 -19.66 -4.24
CA ASP A 59 -16.55 -20.84 -3.65
C ASP A 59 -18.03 -20.97 -4.06
N GLY A 60 -18.33 -20.61 -5.31
CA GLY A 60 -19.68 -20.65 -5.88
C GLY A 60 -20.55 -19.42 -5.60
N ALA A 61 -20.10 -18.48 -4.75
CA ALA A 61 -20.77 -17.21 -4.53
C ALA A 61 -20.34 -16.16 -5.55
N GLU A 62 -21.30 -15.48 -6.18
CA GLU A 62 -21.03 -14.44 -7.17
C GLU A 62 -20.47 -13.18 -6.52
N VAL A 63 -19.40 -12.62 -7.10
CA VAL A 63 -18.74 -11.41 -6.62
C VAL A 63 -18.98 -10.23 -7.57
N GLN A 64 -18.82 -9.01 -7.07
CA GLN A 64 -18.98 -7.81 -7.89
C GLN A 64 -17.82 -7.70 -8.87
N VAL A 65 -18.13 -7.48 -10.14
CA VAL A 65 -17.15 -7.20 -11.22
C VAL A 65 -17.06 -5.69 -11.40
N GLU A 66 -15.84 -5.17 -11.35
CA GLU A 66 -15.52 -3.74 -11.54
C GLU A 66 -15.15 -3.44 -13.00
N SER A 67 -14.40 -4.34 -13.63
CA SER A 67 -14.04 -4.24 -15.04
C SER A 67 -13.80 -5.62 -15.66
N TRP A 68 -13.95 -5.71 -16.98
CA TRP A 68 -13.80 -6.96 -17.72
C TRP A 68 -13.09 -6.74 -19.04
N SER A 69 -12.23 -7.67 -19.40
CA SER A 69 -11.60 -7.77 -20.71
C SER A 69 -11.30 -9.23 -21.04
N ASN A 70 -10.79 -9.47 -22.25
CA ASN A 70 -10.45 -10.83 -22.68
C ASN A 70 -9.28 -11.46 -21.88
N PHE A 71 -8.51 -10.64 -21.16
CA PHE A 71 -7.29 -11.07 -20.46
C PHE A 71 -7.28 -10.73 -18.97
N GLU A 72 -8.15 -9.84 -18.51
CA GLU A 72 -8.16 -9.32 -17.15
C GLU A 72 -9.59 -9.04 -16.70
N ILE A 73 -9.92 -9.43 -15.47
CA ILE A 73 -11.17 -9.09 -14.78
C ILE A 73 -10.81 -8.50 -13.42
N GLN A 74 -11.33 -7.33 -13.09
CA GLN A 74 -11.22 -6.76 -11.75
C GLN A 74 -12.51 -7.05 -10.98
N VAL A 75 -12.37 -7.54 -9.75
CA VAL A 75 -13.48 -7.88 -8.87
C VAL A 75 -13.28 -7.31 -7.47
N THR A 76 -14.39 -6.97 -6.83
CA THR A 76 -14.40 -6.68 -5.40
C THR A 76 -14.47 -7.99 -4.62
N LEU A 77 -13.55 -8.18 -3.66
CA LEU A 77 -13.51 -9.39 -2.85
C LEU A 77 -14.73 -9.48 -1.91
N PRO A 78 -15.35 -10.66 -1.80
CA PRO A 78 -16.55 -10.86 -0.96
C PRO A 78 -16.22 -10.72 0.54
N ASP A 79 -17.25 -10.51 1.37
CA ASP A 79 -17.14 -10.56 2.84
C ASP A 79 -16.51 -11.91 3.24
N PRO A 80 -15.45 -11.93 4.06
CA PRO A 80 -14.51 -13.04 4.13
C PRO A 80 -15.01 -14.09 5.12
N LYS A 81 -16.30 -14.43 5.10
CA LYS A 81 -16.88 -15.35 6.07
C LYS A 81 -17.17 -16.70 5.41
N PRO A 82 -16.35 -17.75 5.68
CA PRO A 82 -15.15 -17.82 6.54
C PRO A 82 -13.83 -17.41 5.86
N GLU A 83 -12.88 -16.85 6.60
CA GLU A 83 -11.57 -16.48 6.05
C GLU A 83 -10.84 -17.72 5.53
N GLY A 84 -10.05 -17.57 4.48
CA GLY A 84 -9.27 -18.69 3.96
C GLY A 84 -9.03 -18.66 2.46
N LEU A 85 -8.77 -19.85 1.93
CA LEU A 85 -8.49 -20.06 0.52
C LEU A 85 -9.80 -20.36 -0.21
N TYR A 86 -10.16 -19.50 -1.15
CA TYR A 86 -11.36 -19.64 -1.97
C TYR A 86 -11.00 -20.14 -3.36
N SER A 87 -11.88 -20.97 -3.91
CA SER A 87 -11.87 -21.39 -5.30
C SER A 87 -12.46 -20.29 -6.18
N VAL A 88 -11.69 -19.78 -7.13
CA VAL A 88 -12.10 -18.71 -8.05
C VAL A 88 -12.47 -19.31 -9.40
N GLN A 89 -13.67 -19.00 -9.88
CA GLN A 89 -14.19 -19.47 -11.17
C GLN A 89 -14.67 -18.31 -12.02
N VAL A 90 -14.50 -18.44 -13.33
CA VAL A 90 -15.19 -17.63 -14.34
C VAL A 90 -16.16 -18.55 -15.07
N VAL A 91 -17.46 -18.25 -15.00
CA VAL A 91 -18.54 -19.09 -15.52
C VAL A 91 -19.41 -18.34 -16.53
N ASP A 92 -20.20 -19.09 -17.30
CA ASP A 92 -21.21 -18.57 -18.24
C ASP A 92 -20.69 -17.59 -19.30
N VAL A 93 -19.41 -17.72 -19.68
CA VAL A 93 -18.79 -16.96 -20.77
C VAL A 93 -19.50 -17.31 -22.10
N PRO A 94 -20.15 -16.34 -22.77
CA PRO A 94 -20.88 -16.60 -24.01
C PRO A 94 -20.02 -17.21 -25.11
N GLY A 95 -20.61 -18.11 -25.90
CA GLY A 95 -19.91 -18.78 -27.01
C GLY A 95 -18.96 -19.90 -26.60
N LEU A 96 -18.87 -20.20 -25.30
CA LEU A 96 -18.10 -21.32 -24.75
C LEU A 96 -19.06 -22.37 -24.16
N GLN A 97 -18.96 -23.64 -24.59
CA GLN A 97 -19.80 -24.74 -24.06
C GLN A 97 -18.94 -25.84 -23.42
N ILE A 98 -19.19 -26.10 -22.11
CA ILE A 98 -18.98 -27.31 -21.25
C ILE A 98 -17.74 -28.25 -21.45
N PRO A 99 -17.16 -28.82 -20.37
CA PRO A 99 -17.02 -28.35 -18.99
C PRO A 99 -15.52 -28.10 -18.69
N PHE A 100 -15.09 -26.85 -18.63
CA PHE A 100 -13.72 -26.56 -18.18
C PHE A 100 -13.78 -26.14 -16.72
N SER A 101 -13.10 -26.91 -15.87
CA SER A 101 -12.80 -26.58 -14.49
C SER A 101 -11.66 -25.56 -14.47
N ASN A 102 -11.95 -24.31 -14.80
CA ASN A 102 -10.96 -23.25 -14.72
C ASN A 102 -11.02 -22.63 -13.33
N PHE A 103 -10.09 -23.08 -12.48
CA PHE A 103 -10.03 -22.71 -11.08
C PHE A 103 -8.68 -22.06 -10.79
N ALA A 104 -8.71 -20.91 -10.16
CA ALA A 104 -7.59 -20.40 -9.38
C ALA A 104 -7.93 -20.51 -7.89
N SER A 105 -6.93 -20.33 -7.05
CA SER A 105 -7.16 -20.16 -5.61
C SER A 105 -6.76 -18.75 -5.23
N HIS A 106 -7.59 -18.10 -4.41
CA HIS A 106 -7.30 -16.78 -3.88
C HIS A 106 -7.59 -16.74 -2.38
N ARG A 107 -6.65 -16.21 -1.60
CA ARG A 107 -6.82 -16.12 -0.15
C ARG A 107 -7.55 -14.83 0.20
N ILE A 108 -8.70 -14.93 0.85
CA ILE A 108 -9.37 -13.78 1.46
C ILE A 108 -9.11 -13.80 2.95
N VAL A 109 -8.64 -12.67 3.48
CA VAL A 109 -8.39 -12.45 4.89
C VAL A 109 -9.43 -11.49 5.47
N ALA A 110 -9.62 -11.52 6.79
CA ALA A 110 -10.37 -10.45 7.45
C ALA A 110 -9.70 -9.11 7.16
N PRO A 111 -10.48 -8.01 7.15
CA PRO A 111 -9.91 -6.67 7.21
C PRO A 111 -8.92 -6.62 8.38
N ALA A 112 -7.77 -5.97 8.17
CA ALA A 112 -6.84 -5.78 9.28
C ALA A 112 -7.60 -5.13 10.45
N ALA A 113 -7.54 -5.77 11.63
CA ALA A 113 -8.17 -5.20 12.82
C ALA A 113 -7.64 -3.76 13.00
N PRO A 114 -8.50 -2.78 13.34
CA PRO A 114 -8.01 -1.43 13.60
C PRO A 114 -6.93 -1.51 14.67
N PHE A 115 -5.74 -1.00 14.37
CA PHE A 115 -4.65 -1.01 15.32
C PHE A 115 -4.73 0.22 16.22
N GLN A 116 -4.25 0.07 17.45
CA GLN A 116 -3.97 1.17 18.34
C GLN A 116 -2.52 1.03 18.81
N ALA A 117 -1.73 2.05 18.55
CA ALA A 117 -0.35 2.13 18.99
C ALA A 117 -0.09 3.51 19.60
N THR A 118 0.73 3.53 20.66
CA THR A 118 1.20 4.76 21.29
C THR A 118 2.69 4.86 21.01
N PHE A 119 3.10 5.96 20.37
CA PHE A 119 4.50 6.22 20.05
C PHE A 119 5.01 7.37 20.91
N ASN A 120 6.20 7.16 21.47
CA ASN A 120 6.87 8.06 22.40
C ASN A 120 6.12 8.26 23.74
N ALA A 121 6.43 7.41 24.71
CA ALA A 121 5.86 7.46 26.05
C ALA A 121 6.56 8.46 27.00
N LEU A 122 7.39 9.36 26.47
CA LEU A 122 8.02 10.42 27.24
C LEU A 122 7.21 11.72 27.10
N ASP A 123 6.75 12.19 28.26
CA ASP A 123 6.19 13.51 28.55
C ASP A 123 5.18 14.04 27.50
N THR A 124 5.12 15.34 27.23
CA THR A 124 4.05 15.89 26.39
C THR A 124 4.39 15.76 24.91
N SER A 125 3.61 14.97 24.17
CA SER A 125 3.70 14.89 22.71
C SER A 125 2.33 15.09 22.07
N LEU A 126 2.27 15.79 20.93
CA LEU A 126 1.03 15.98 20.17
C LEU A 126 1.26 15.64 18.70
N GLY A 127 0.42 14.77 18.15
CA GLY A 127 0.29 14.58 16.71
C GLY A 127 -0.57 15.67 16.09
N ARG A 128 -0.12 16.24 14.98
CA ARG A 128 -0.81 17.32 14.24
C ARG A 128 -1.26 16.89 12.85
N SER A 129 -0.50 16.02 12.20
CA SER A 129 -0.78 15.56 10.85
C SER A 129 -0.44 14.08 10.70
N VAL A 130 -1.21 13.38 9.89
CA VAL A 130 -1.02 11.96 9.58
C VAL A 130 -1.30 11.72 8.10
N LEU A 131 -0.50 10.87 7.48
CA LEU A 131 -0.58 10.53 6.07
C LEU A 131 -0.34 9.02 5.91
N GLN A 132 -1.17 8.36 5.10
CA GLN A 132 -0.85 7.01 4.62
C GLN A 132 0.19 7.11 3.50
N THR A 133 1.27 6.35 3.60
CA THR A 133 2.40 6.38 2.66
C THR A 133 2.18 5.43 1.49
N ALA A 134 2.91 5.64 0.38
CA ALA A 134 2.79 4.85 -0.84
C ALA A 134 3.08 3.34 -0.64
N ASP A 135 3.87 2.99 0.37
CA ASP A 135 4.14 1.60 0.79
C ASP A 135 3.00 0.97 1.62
N GLY A 136 1.90 1.70 1.83
CA GLY A 136 0.74 1.26 2.61
C GLY A 136 0.87 1.43 4.12
N GLY A 137 2.02 1.91 4.61
CA GLY A 137 2.22 2.31 6.01
C GLY A 137 1.67 3.69 6.33
N TYR A 138 2.05 4.23 7.48
CA TYR A 138 1.60 5.56 7.92
C TYR A 138 2.77 6.39 8.43
N VAL A 139 2.73 7.69 8.15
CA VAL A 139 3.62 8.68 8.75
C VAL A 139 2.80 9.69 9.54
N ALA A 140 3.25 10.04 10.74
CA ALA A 140 2.60 11.02 11.60
C ALA A 140 3.62 12.05 12.07
N ALA A 141 3.23 13.33 12.03
CA ALA A 141 4.06 14.45 12.43
C ALA A 141 3.40 15.28 13.52
N GLY A 142 4.24 15.96 14.30
CA GLY A 142 3.83 16.85 15.37
C GLY A 142 5.06 17.34 16.12
N PHE A 143 4.98 17.35 17.45
CA PHE A 143 6.14 17.61 18.29
C PHE A 143 6.23 16.63 19.45
N THR A 144 7.43 16.56 20.02
CA THR A 144 7.69 15.93 21.32
C THR A 144 8.52 16.84 22.20
N GLU A 145 8.24 16.84 23.51
CA GLU A 145 9.08 17.49 24.51
C GLU A 145 10.23 16.54 24.88
N LEU A 146 11.47 17.03 24.75
CA LEU A 146 12.67 16.21 25.06
C LEU A 146 13.22 16.43 26.48
N ASP A 147 12.86 17.55 27.13
CA ASP A 147 13.26 17.86 28.50
C ASP A 147 12.22 18.76 29.20
N ILE A 148 11.52 18.23 30.20
CA ILE A 148 10.53 18.94 31.02
C ILE A 148 11.13 20.19 31.67
N GLY A 149 12.42 20.17 32.03
CA GLY A 149 13.09 21.30 32.67
C GLY A 149 13.34 22.48 31.72
N ALA A 150 13.43 22.21 30.42
CA ALA A 150 13.73 23.20 29.39
C ALA A 150 12.49 23.79 28.72
N ASN A 151 11.33 23.12 28.77
CA ASN A 151 10.13 23.47 28.01
C ASN A 151 10.44 23.69 26.51
N THR A 152 11.25 22.79 25.94
CA THR A 152 11.63 22.80 24.52
C THR A 152 10.95 21.66 23.78
N ARG A 153 10.64 21.91 22.51
CA ARG A 153 9.90 20.99 21.64
C ARG A 153 10.70 20.81 20.37
N GLU A 154 10.77 19.59 19.90
CA GLU A 154 11.32 19.30 18.59
C GLU A 154 10.22 18.71 17.70
N MET A 155 10.28 19.02 16.40
CA MET A 155 9.40 18.38 15.43
C MET A 155 9.61 16.88 15.54
N TYR A 156 8.54 16.11 15.60
CA TYR A 156 8.61 14.66 15.75
C TYR A 156 7.92 13.99 14.58
N LEU A 157 8.62 13.04 13.95
CA LEU A 157 8.11 12.24 12.84
C LEU A 157 8.17 10.77 13.22
N VAL A 158 7.05 10.07 13.00
CA VAL A 158 6.90 8.65 13.28
C VAL A 158 6.48 7.95 12.00
N LYS A 159 7.19 6.87 11.62
CA LYS A 159 6.81 6.00 10.51
C LYS A 159 6.41 4.63 11.03
N THR A 160 5.30 4.11 10.52
CA THR A 160 4.83 2.75 10.79
C THR A 160 4.72 1.94 9.51
N ASP A 161 4.66 0.62 9.66
CA ASP A 161 4.16 -0.26 8.62
C ASP A 161 2.63 -0.20 8.51
N ARG A 162 2.06 -1.01 7.59
CA ARG A 162 0.60 -1.12 7.37
C ARG A 162 -0.16 -1.65 8.60
N ALA A 163 0.50 -2.42 9.47
CA ALA A 163 -0.08 -2.96 10.68
C ALA A 163 0.01 -1.98 11.87
N GLY A 164 0.62 -0.80 11.66
CA GLY A 164 0.83 0.18 12.71
C GLY A 164 2.02 -0.13 13.61
N ALA A 165 2.91 -1.04 13.24
CA ALA A 165 4.14 -1.28 13.98
C ALA A 165 5.17 -0.18 13.66
N LEU A 166 5.85 0.34 14.69
CA LEU A 166 6.89 1.36 14.54
C LEU A 166 8.02 0.83 13.65
N GLN A 167 8.32 1.55 12.57
CA GLN A 167 9.52 1.30 11.76
C GLN A 167 10.66 2.17 12.26
N TRP A 168 10.42 3.48 12.41
CA TRP A 168 11.38 4.42 12.97
C TRP A 168 10.67 5.68 13.44
N SER A 169 11.38 6.46 14.25
CA SER A 169 11.00 7.83 14.57
C SER A 169 12.24 8.72 14.66
N ALA A 170 12.05 10.02 14.41
CA ALA A 170 13.12 11.01 14.40
C ALA A 170 12.60 12.36 14.87
N THR A 171 13.49 13.16 15.47
CA THR A 171 13.23 14.56 15.78
C THR A 171 14.03 15.49 14.88
N TYR A 172 13.49 16.68 14.64
CA TYR A 172 14.13 17.71 13.82
C TYR A 172 13.99 19.09 14.45
N GLY A 173 15.01 19.92 14.23
CA GLY A 173 15.09 21.25 14.79
C GLY A 173 16.21 21.39 15.80
N SER A 174 16.03 22.30 16.75
CA SER A 174 17.04 22.64 17.74
C SER A 174 16.55 22.37 19.16
N PRO A 175 17.38 21.76 20.03
CA PRO A 175 17.05 21.55 21.43
C PRO A 175 16.79 22.84 22.22
N ALA A 176 17.20 24.00 21.68
CA ALA A 176 16.99 25.32 22.27
C ALA A 176 15.74 26.04 21.74
N ALA A 177 14.95 25.39 20.87
CA ALA A 177 13.76 25.95 20.25
C ALA A 177 12.51 25.13 20.61
N ASN A 178 11.37 25.68 20.20
CA ASN A 178 10.07 25.04 20.22
C ASN A 178 9.63 24.89 18.77
N ASP A 179 9.98 23.73 18.22
CA ASP A 179 9.75 23.37 16.84
C ASP A 179 8.54 22.43 16.78
N ASP A 180 7.54 22.79 15.97
CA ASP A 180 6.28 22.05 15.85
C ASP A 180 5.98 21.81 14.37
N ALA A 181 5.79 20.54 13.99
CA ALA A 181 5.39 20.19 12.65
C ALA A 181 3.86 20.18 12.57
N PHE A 182 3.29 21.11 11.81
CA PHE A 182 1.85 21.16 11.60
C PHE A 182 1.40 20.27 10.44
N GLU A 183 2.29 20.02 9.48
CA GLU A 183 1.98 19.22 8.31
C GLU A 183 3.12 18.29 7.91
N VAL A 184 2.75 17.09 7.45
CA VAL A 184 3.65 16.16 6.76
C VAL A 184 3.12 15.84 5.37
N ALA A 185 4.03 15.74 4.40
CA ALA A 185 3.75 15.25 3.06
C ALA A 185 4.83 14.26 2.61
N GLU A 186 4.44 13.19 1.92
CA GLU A 186 5.37 12.31 1.21
C GLU A 186 5.84 12.98 -0.09
N THR A 187 7.13 12.89 -0.37
CA THR A 187 7.79 13.49 -1.54
C THR A 187 8.00 12.45 -2.63
N ALA A 188 8.08 12.89 -3.90
CA ALA A 188 8.14 11.98 -5.05
C ALA A 188 9.38 11.06 -5.09
N ASP A 189 10.45 11.44 -4.38
CA ASP A 189 11.65 10.63 -4.18
C ASP A 189 11.55 9.67 -2.99
N GLY A 190 10.37 9.52 -2.39
CA GLY A 190 10.09 8.61 -1.27
C GLY A 190 10.53 9.12 0.10
N GLY A 191 10.90 10.40 0.22
CA GLY A 191 11.16 11.05 1.50
C GLY A 191 9.96 11.80 2.07
N TYR A 192 10.17 12.60 3.11
CA TYR A 192 9.11 13.38 3.74
C TYR A 192 9.43 14.87 3.78
N PHE A 193 8.38 15.68 3.72
CA PHE A 193 8.45 17.12 3.89
C PHE A 193 7.60 17.51 5.10
N LEU A 194 8.20 18.29 6.00
CA LEU A 194 7.56 18.84 7.19
C LEU A 194 7.45 20.34 7.04
N ALA A 195 6.27 20.87 7.32
CA ALA A 195 6.04 22.31 7.41
C ALA A 195 5.51 22.66 8.80
N GLY A 196 6.05 23.71 9.37
CA GLY A 196 5.66 24.15 10.70
C GLY A 196 6.36 25.42 11.11
N ASN A 197 6.83 25.45 12.35
CA ASN A 197 7.50 26.62 12.90
C ASN A 197 8.71 26.25 13.75
N GLN A 198 9.54 27.28 13.98
CA GLN A 198 10.66 27.26 14.91
C GLN A 198 10.72 28.57 15.69
N GLY A 199 10.99 28.50 16.99
CA GLY A 199 11.18 29.67 17.84
C GLY A 199 11.25 29.34 19.33
N ALA A 200 11.76 30.24 20.15
CA ALA A 200 11.82 30.00 21.60
C ALA A 200 10.44 30.11 22.26
N PHE A 201 10.26 29.45 23.41
CA PHE A 201 9.02 29.54 24.19
C PHE A 201 8.73 31.00 24.55
N ALA A 202 7.49 31.46 24.30
CA ALA A 202 7.06 32.85 24.49
C ALA A 202 7.78 33.92 23.63
N GLN A 203 8.47 33.52 22.55
CA GLN A 203 8.98 34.41 21.52
C GLN A 203 8.22 34.23 20.21
N PRO A 204 8.26 35.21 19.29
CA PRO A 204 7.65 35.02 17.99
C PRO A 204 8.31 33.86 17.24
N THR A 205 7.56 33.19 16.39
CA THR A 205 8.06 32.03 15.63
C THR A 205 8.39 32.40 14.20
N SER A 206 9.23 31.60 13.55
CA SER A 206 9.51 31.66 12.11
C SER A 206 8.97 30.39 11.45
N ILE A 207 8.68 30.45 10.15
CA ILE A 207 8.36 29.24 9.39
C ILE A 207 9.60 28.34 9.35
N PHE A 208 9.42 27.07 9.69
CA PHE A 208 10.46 26.06 9.64
C PHE A 208 10.02 24.90 8.75
N LEU A 209 10.87 24.57 7.79
CA LEU A 209 10.64 23.54 6.79
C LEU A 209 11.76 22.51 6.87
N VAL A 210 11.42 21.22 6.80
CA VAL A 210 12.40 20.12 6.79
C VAL A 210 12.08 19.17 5.66
N LYS A 211 13.10 18.73 4.91
CA LYS A 211 13.00 17.57 4.00
C LYS A 211 13.88 16.45 4.52
N THR A 212 13.35 15.23 4.44
CA THR A 212 14.03 14.00 4.82
C THR A 212 14.10 13.05 3.62
N ASP A 213 14.92 12.02 3.75
CA ASP A 213 14.77 10.80 2.95
C ASP A 213 13.69 9.88 3.54
N GLY A 214 13.47 8.71 2.92
CA GLY A 214 12.46 7.74 3.36
C GLY A 214 12.81 6.99 4.66
N ALA A 215 14.06 7.09 5.11
CA ALA A 215 14.52 6.52 6.38
C ALA A 215 14.47 7.56 7.53
N GLY A 216 14.01 8.79 7.25
CA GLY A 216 13.94 9.87 8.23
C GLY A 216 15.28 10.58 8.47
N ALA A 217 16.26 10.43 7.59
CA ALA A 217 17.46 11.27 7.67
C ALA A 217 17.18 12.65 7.07
N GLU A 218 17.51 13.72 7.79
CA GLU A 218 17.38 15.09 7.28
C GLU A 218 18.29 15.29 6.05
N GLN A 219 17.69 15.75 4.96
CA GLN A 219 18.40 16.16 3.75
C GLN A 219 18.69 17.67 3.78
N TRP A 220 17.72 18.46 4.22
CA TRP A 220 17.88 19.88 4.48
C TRP A 220 16.78 20.41 5.40
N SER A 221 17.07 21.56 6.00
CA SER A 221 16.10 22.37 6.72
C SER A 221 16.25 23.86 6.36
N HIS A 222 15.13 24.58 6.38
CA HIS A 222 15.06 26.00 6.07
C HIS A 222 14.18 26.75 7.07
N THR A 223 14.72 27.82 7.64
CA THR A 223 13.96 28.81 8.40
C THR A 223 13.69 30.00 7.50
N LEU A 224 12.43 30.24 7.15
CA LEU A 224 12.05 31.40 6.35
C LEU A 224 11.89 32.62 7.25
N ASP A 225 12.07 33.80 6.66
CA ASP A 225 11.91 35.12 7.28
C ASP A 225 12.93 35.53 8.35
N GLY A 226 13.88 34.67 8.74
CA GLY A 226 15.21 34.98 9.35
C GLY A 226 15.23 35.75 10.68
N ALA A 227 14.13 36.38 11.06
CA ALA A 227 13.83 37.00 12.32
C ALA A 227 12.44 36.51 12.76
N PRO A 228 12.24 36.20 14.05
CA PRO A 228 10.95 35.75 14.55
C PRO A 228 9.87 36.83 14.29
N GLN A 229 8.87 36.50 13.48
CA GLN A 229 7.81 37.40 13.02
C GLN A 229 6.40 36.89 13.33
N ASP A 230 6.25 35.99 14.31
CA ASP A 230 4.98 35.28 14.57
C ASP A 230 4.45 34.57 13.31
N ALA A 231 5.37 34.00 12.52
CA ALA A 231 5.08 33.28 11.30
C ALA A 231 5.07 31.76 11.53
N ARG A 232 4.20 31.05 10.82
CA ARG A 232 4.00 29.59 10.88
C ARG A 232 3.53 29.10 9.51
N ALA A 233 3.90 27.88 9.13
CA ALA A 233 3.32 27.22 7.96
C ALA A 233 2.38 26.11 8.46
N PHE A 234 1.07 26.28 8.29
CA PHE A 234 0.07 25.28 8.69
C PHE A 234 -0.17 24.21 7.63
N ALA A 235 0.15 24.51 6.37
CA ALA A 235 -0.01 23.57 5.26
C ALA A 235 1.21 23.63 4.35
N GLY A 236 1.59 22.48 3.79
CA GLY A 236 2.73 22.35 2.90
C GLY A 236 2.54 21.18 1.95
N ARG A 237 2.88 21.35 0.66
CA ARG A 237 2.78 20.30 -0.36
C ARG A 237 3.99 20.31 -1.29
N PRO A 238 4.55 19.14 -1.64
CA PRO A 238 5.49 19.05 -2.75
C PRO A 238 4.77 19.36 -4.07
N THR A 239 5.51 19.92 -5.02
CA THR A 239 5.03 20.24 -6.37
C THR A 239 5.67 19.31 -7.40
N ALA A 240 5.03 19.18 -8.57
CA ALA A 240 5.46 18.24 -9.61
C ALA A 240 6.85 18.55 -10.22
N ASP A 241 7.32 19.79 -10.07
CA ASP A 241 8.65 20.25 -10.46
C ASP A 241 9.72 20.00 -9.37
N GLY A 242 9.36 19.32 -8.27
CA GLY A 242 10.25 19.02 -7.15
C GLY A 242 10.37 20.15 -6.12
N GLY A 243 9.61 21.23 -6.27
CA GLY A 243 9.50 22.31 -5.29
C GLY A 243 8.49 22.03 -4.17
N PHE A 244 8.19 23.07 -3.39
CA PHE A 244 7.23 23.04 -2.30
C PHE A 244 6.40 24.32 -2.28
N ILE A 245 5.10 24.18 -1.99
CA ILE A 245 4.21 25.31 -1.68
C ILE A 245 3.82 25.24 -0.21
N VAL A 246 3.82 26.39 0.47
CA VAL A 246 3.49 26.51 1.90
C VAL A 246 2.48 27.64 2.11
N ALA A 247 1.61 27.46 3.11
CA ALA A 247 0.62 28.45 3.54
C ALA A 247 0.59 28.54 5.07
N GLY A 248 0.43 29.77 5.58
CA GLY A 248 0.46 30.12 7.00
C GLY A 248 -0.72 30.95 7.45
#